data_AF-A0A7V4KNN6-F1
#
_entry.id   AF-A0A7V4KNN6-F1
#
_cell.length_a   1.000
_cell.length_b   1.000
_cell.length_c   1.000
_cell.angle_alpha   90.00
_cell.angle_beta   90.00
_cell.angle_gamma   90.00
#
_symmetry.space_group_name_H-M   'P 1'
#
loop_
_entity.id
_entity.type
_entity.pdbx_description
1 polymer ?
#
loop_
_entity_poly.entity_id
_entity_poly.type
_entity_poly.pdbx_seq_one_letter_code
_entity_poly.pdbx_strand_id
1 'polypeptide(L)'
;MARPGAGGRGGKRSTAGRRLPSLRHFSQASTLKSFMAKDQPGLAAAYRYASLGMQFAAGLLLFMGLGFLVDRRLGLMPLGTVTGALLGAVLSFLSVYRKVVADTEAARRRREGSG
;
A
#
# COMPACT_ATOMS: atom_id res chain seq x y z
N MET A 1 15.58 -71.16 60.84
CA MET A 1 15.38 -70.24 61.98
C MET A 1 15.05 -68.88 61.39
N ALA A 2 13.79 -68.44 61.54
CA ALA A 2 13.25 -67.24 60.90
C ALA A 2 13.53 -65.99 61.75
N ARG A 3 13.76 -64.83 61.10
CA ARG A 3 13.05 -63.56 61.41
C ARG A 3 13.28 -62.44 60.35
N PRO A 4 12.33 -61.49 60.24
CA PRO A 4 12.10 -60.59 59.10
C PRO A 4 12.65 -59.17 59.31
N GLY A 5 12.64 -58.34 58.25
CA GLY A 5 12.95 -56.92 58.34
C GLY A 5 12.51 -56.14 57.10
N ALA A 6 11.21 -55.86 57.00
CA ALA A 6 10.66 -54.85 56.11
C ALA A 6 10.86 -53.47 56.73
N GLY A 7 11.25 -52.46 55.93
CA GLY A 7 11.14 -51.06 56.34
C GLY A 7 12.17 -50.15 55.69
N GLY A 8 11.72 -49.22 54.84
CA GLY A 8 12.60 -48.15 54.35
C GLY A 8 12.17 -47.45 53.07
N ARG A 9 10.87 -47.32 52.80
CA ARG A 9 10.35 -46.49 51.71
C ARG A 9 10.35 -45.02 52.17
N GLY A 10 11.48 -44.33 52.00
CA GLY A 10 11.66 -42.90 52.31
C GLY A 10 11.73 -42.05 51.05
N GLY A 11 10.69 -41.24 50.82
CA GLY A 11 10.40 -40.60 49.54
C GLY A 11 11.32 -39.43 49.18
N LYS A 12 11.96 -39.53 48.02
CA LYS A 12 12.43 -38.36 47.28
C LYS A 12 11.28 -37.79 46.46
N ARG A 13 10.51 -36.87 47.05
CA ARG A 13 9.59 -35.97 46.32
C ARG A 13 10.10 -34.54 46.46
N SER A 14 11.20 -34.27 45.76
CA SER A 14 11.56 -32.91 45.38
C SER A 14 11.01 -32.69 43.98
N THR A 15 9.76 -32.22 43.90
CA THR A 15 9.17 -31.77 42.64
C THR A 15 8.23 -30.61 42.88
N ALA A 16 8.44 -29.57 42.08
CA ALA A 16 7.52 -28.51 41.76
C ALA A 16 7.27 -27.47 42.86
N GLY A 17 8.22 -26.54 42.95
CA GLY A 17 7.88 -25.15 43.27
C GLY A 17 6.70 -24.72 42.38
N ARG A 18 5.56 -24.46 43.02
CA ARG A 18 4.35 -23.91 42.41
C ARG A 18 4.69 -22.51 41.91
N ARG A 19 5.19 -22.44 40.67
CA ARG A 19 5.25 -21.20 39.90
C ARG A 19 3.81 -20.75 39.68
N LEU A 20 3.43 -19.68 40.37
CA LEU A 20 2.21 -18.96 40.09
C LEU A 20 2.23 -18.57 38.59
N PRO A 21 1.18 -18.87 37.82
CA PRO A 21 1.08 -18.38 36.45
C PRO A 21 1.01 -16.85 36.51
N SER A 22 2.15 -16.23 36.23
CA SER A 22 2.29 -14.79 35.97
C SER A 22 1.27 -14.38 34.92
N LEU A 23 0.25 -13.63 35.34
CA LEU A 23 -0.79 -13.05 34.49
C LEU A 23 -0.25 -11.91 33.59
N ARG A 24 0.99 -12.02 33.12
CA ARG A 24 1.57 -11.18 32.07
C ARG A 24 1.16 -11.62 30.66
N HIS A 25 0.45 -12.75 30.54
CA HIS A 25 -0.03 -13.31 29.27
C HIS A 25 -1.42 -12.82 28.83
N PHE A 26 -2.09 -11.94 29.59
CA PHE A 26 -3.45 -11.45 29.27
C PHE A 26 -3.49 -10.07 28.59
N SER A 27 -2.35 -9.56 28.12
CA SER A 27 -2.26 -8.31 27.34
C SER A 27 -1.98 -8.60 25.85
N GLN A 28 -2.65 -9.61 25.30
CA GLN A 28 -2.54 -9.96 23.88
C GLN A 28 -3.92 -10.26 23.28
N ALA A 29 -4.89 -9.39 23.56
CA ALA A 29 -6.06 -9.26 22.69
C ALA A 29 -5.65 -8.49 21.41
N SER A 30 -4.72 -9.08 20.64
CA SER A 30 -4.31 -8.67 19.30
C SER A 30 -5.43 -8.85 18.26
N THR A 31 -6.57 -9.42 18.65
CA THR A 31 -7.72 -9.69 17.79
C THR A 31 -8.43 -8.42 17.31
N LEU A 32 -8.34 -7.31 18.04
CA LEU A 32 -8.95 -6.03 17.64
C LEU A 32 -8.12 -5.25 16.60
N LYS A 33 -6.79 -5.45 16.55
CA LYS A 33 -5.95 -4.78 15.55
C LYS A 33 -6.20 -5.33 14.14
N SER A 34 -6.62 -6.59 14.00
CA SER A 34 -6.86 -7.21 12.69
C SER A 34 -8.12 -6.70 11.97
N PHE A 35 -9.07 -6.08 12.69
CA PHE A 35 -10.24 -5.44 12.08
C PHE A 35 -10.02 -3.96 11.76
N MET A 36 -9.02 -3.33 12.40
CA MET A 36 -8.68 -1.91 12.22
C MET A 36 -7.46 -1.71 11.30
N ALA A 37 -6.64 -2.73 11.11
CA ALA A 37 -5.84 -2.94 9.91
C ALA A 37 -6.78 -3.30 8.75
N LYS A 38 -7.75 -2.42 8.48
CA LYS A 38 -8.37 -2.34 7.18
C LYS A 38 -7.30 -1.73 6.27
N ASP A 39 -6.29 -2.53 5.96
CA ASP A 39 -5.61 -2.42 4.68
C ASP A 39 -6.75 -2.35 3.68
N GLN A 40 -7.01 -1.16 3.15
CA GLN A 40 -7.89 -1.00 2.00
C GLN A 40 -6.98 -1.02 0.79
N PRO A 41 -6.52 -2.21 0.31
CA PRO A 41 -5.79 -2.29 -0.94
C PRO A 41 -6.60 -1.66 -2.08
N GLY A 42 -7.93 -1.65 -1.97
CA GLY A 42 -8.84 -0.94 -2.87
C GLY A 42 -8.72 0.58 -2.83
N LEU A 43 -8.51 1.20 -1.66
CA LEU A 43 -8.45 2.66 -1.55
C LEU A 43 -7.13 3.21 -2.09
N ALA A 44 -6.02 2.53 -1.80
CA ALA A 44 -4.70 2.88 -2.34
C ALA A 44 -4.66 2.69 -3.87
N ALA A 45 -5.23 1.60 -4.39
CA ALA A 45 -5.36 1.38 -5.82
C ALA A 45 -6.25 2.46 -6.48
N ALA A 46 -7.40 2.77 -5.89
CA ALA A 46 -8.30 3.82 -6.38
C ALA A 46 -7.62 5.20 -6.43
N TYR A 47 -6.86 5.55 -5.39
CA TYR A 47 -6.11 6.81 -5.35
C TYR A 47 -5.07 6.90 -6.46
N ARG A 48 -4.41 5.78 -6.78
CA ARG A 48 -3.40 5.71 -7.83
C ARG A 48 -4.02 5.98 -9.21
N TYR A 49 -5.16 5.37 -9.54
CA TYR A 49 -5.88 5.64 -10.79
C TYR A 49 -6.47 7.05 -10.84
N ALA A 50 -7.02 7.54 -9.73
CA ALA A 50 -7.53 8.91 -9.63
C ALA A 50 -6.44 9.95 -9.90
N SER A 51 -5.23 9.74 -9.36
CA SER A 51 -4.10 10.64 -9.58
C SER A 51 -3.62 10.68 -11.04
N LEU A 52 -3.71 9.56 -11.77
CA LEU A 52 -3.41 9.49 -13.19
C LEU A 52 -4.43 10.29 -14.02
N GLY A 53 -5.73 10.10 -13.74
CA GLY A 53 -6.79 10.85 -14.39
C GLY A 53 -6.70 12.36 -14.12
N MET A 54 -6.35 12.74 -12.89
CA MET A 54 -6.17 14.14 -12.52
C MET A 54 -4.96 14.77 -13.22
N GLN A 55 -3.84 14.06 -13.36
CA GLN A 55 -2.70 14.52 -14.17
C GLN A 55 -3.09 14.70 -15.63
N PHE A 56 -3.86 13.75 -16.18
CA PHE A 56 -4.35 13.86 -17.56
C PHE A 56 -5.22 15.11 -17.75
N ALA A 57 -6.23 15.27 -16.89
CA ALA A 57 -7.15 16.40 -16.93
C ALA A 57 -6.43 17.74 -16.73
N ALA A 58 -5.48 17.81 -15.79
CA ALA A 58 -4.70 19.02 -15.55
C ALA A 58 -3.88 19.44 -16.78
N GLY A 59 -3.21 18.49 -17.44
CA GLY A 59 -2.47 18.78 -18.68
C GLY A 59 -3.40 19.23 -19.82
N LEU A 60 -4.53 18.55 -19.99
CA LEU A 60 -5.52 18.92 -21.01
C LEU A 60 -6.07 20.33 -20.78
N LEU A 61 -6.52 20.63 -19.56
CA LEU A 61 -7.07 21.94 -19.20
C LEU A 61 -6.05 23.06 -19.33
N LEU A 62 -4.79 22.81 -18.97
CA LEU A 62 -3.71 23.79 -19.08
C LEU A 62 -3.47 24.17 -20.55
N PHE A 63 -3.35 23.19 -21.43
CA PHE A 63 -3.14 23.42 -22.86
C PHE A 63 -4.38 23.99 -23.57
N MET A 64 -5.57 23.53 -23.18
CA MET A 64 -6.83 24.10 -23.68
C MET A 64 -6.97 25.57 -23.27
N GLY A 65 -6.64 25.90 -22.02
CA GLY A 65 -6.65 27.28 -21.52
C GLY A 65 -5.61 28.17 -22.22
N LEU A 66 -4.41 27.63 -22.50
CA LEU A 66 -3.41 28.33 -23.31
C LEU A 66 -3.90 28.59 -24.74
N GLY A 67 -4.50 27.59 -25.39
CA GLY A 67 -5.08 27.73 -26.73
C GLY A 67 -6.18 28.80 -26.78
N PHE A 68 -7.04 28.84 -25.75
CA PHE A 68 -8.07 29.86 -25.61
C PHE A 68 -7.49 31.27 -25.42
N LEU A 69 -6.41 31.42 -24.65
CA LEU A 69 -5.76 32.71 -24.47
C LEU A 69 -5.11 33.21 -25.77
N VAL A 70 -4.52 32.29 -26.56
CA VAL A 70 -3.95 32.57 -27.88
C VAL A 70 -5.03 33.04 -28.85
N ASP A 71 -6.17 32.35 -28.93
CA ASP A 71 -7.30 32.75 -29.76
C ASP A 71 -7.82 34.14 -29.40
N ARG A 72 -7.95 34.41 -28.10
CA ARG A 72 -8.42 35.70 -27.60
C ARG A 72 -7.46 36.85 -27.89
N ARG A 73 -6.16 36.58 -28.04
CA ARG A 73 -5.13 37.58 -28.38
C ARG A 73 -5.01 37.84 -29.88
N LEU A 74 -5.26 36.82 -30.71
CA LEU A 74 -5.07 36.91 -32.16
C LEU A 74 -6.37 37.19 -32.93
N GLY A 75 -7.54 37.10 -32.29
CA GLY A 75 -8.83 37.33 -32.95
C GLY A 75 -9.14 36.30 -34.05
N LEU A 76 -8.39 35.20 -34.10
CA LEU A 76 -8.59 34.11 -35.02
C LEU A 76 -9.83 33.32 -34.57
N MET A 77 -10.56 32.75 -35.54
CA MET A 77 -11.51 31.64 -35.30
C MET A 77 -10.87 30.59 -34.35
N PRO A 78 -11.62 29.75 -33.61
CA PRO A 78 -11.14 28.99 -32.44
C PRO A 78 -10.13 27.86 -32.73
N LEU A 79 -9.25 28.04 -33.72
CA LEU A 79 -8.20 27.15 -34.16
C LEU A 79 -7.12 26.96 -33.10
N GLY A 80 -6.72 28.00 -32.37
CA GLY A 80 -5.72 27.89 -31.29
C GLY A 80 -6.24 27.07 -30.11
N THR A 81 -7.53 27.19 -29.79
CA THR A 81 -8.20 26.33 -28.79
C THR A 81 -8.29 24.89 -29.28
N VAL A 82 -8.65 24.66 -30.55
CA VAL A 82 -8.75 23.30 -31.12
C VAL A 82 -7.38 22.62 -31.19
N THR A 83 -6.38 23.29 -31.74
CA THR A 83 -5.00 22.78 -31.80
C THR A 83 -4.39 22.64 -30.40
N GLY A 84 -4.64 23.59 -29.50
CA GLY A 84 -4.23 23.53 -28.10
C GLY A 84 -4.87 22.36 -27.36
N ALA A 85 -6.17 22.11 -27.54
CA ALA A 85 -6.85 20.96 -26.96
C ALA A 85 -6.34 19.64 -27.52
N LEU A 86 -6.11 19.55 -28.84
CA LEU A 86 -5.53 18.36 -29.48
C LEU A 86 -4.12 18.08 -28.96
N LEU A 87 -3.24 19.08 -28.99
CA LEU A 87 -1.87 18.97 -28.48
C LEU A 87 -1.87 18.67 -26.98
N GLY A 88 -2.74 19.32 -26.21
CA GLY A 88 -2.93 19.07 -24.79
C GLY A 88 -3.34 17.64 -24.49
N ALA A 89 -4.32 17.10 -25.23
CA ALA A 89 -4.74 15.72 -25.11
C ALA A 89 -3.59 14.75 -25.42
N VAL A 90 -2.86 14.97 -26.52
CA VAL A 90 -1.73 14.12 -26.92
C VAL A 90 -0.59 14.18 -25.89
N LEU A 91 -0.16 15.38 -25.48
CA LEU A 91 0.92 15.54 -24.50
C LEU A 91 0.54 14.97 -23.14
N SER A 92 -0.68 15.22 -22.69
CA SER A 92 -1.15 14.73 -21.39
C SER A 92 -1.29 13.20 -21.41
N PHE A 93 -1.75 12.63 -22.53
CA PHE A 93 -1.77 11.19 -22.74
C PHE A 93 -0.37 10.58 -22.71
N LEU A 94 0.60 11.18 -23.41
CA LEU A 94 2.00 10.74 -23.40
C LEU A 94 2.61 10.79 -21.99
N SER A 95 2.31 11.82 -21.21
CA SER A 95 2.76 11.95 -19.82
C SER A 95 2.27 10.79 -18.95
N VAL A 96 0.98 10.48 -19.02
CA VAL A 96 0.39 9.35 -18.30
C VAL A 96 0.95 8.02 -18.79
N TYR A 97 1.04 7.82 -20.10
CA TYR A 97 1.60 6.60 -20.70
C TYR A 97 3.03 6.34 -20.22
N ARG A 98 3.90 7.34 -20.27
CA ARG A 98 5.28 7.24 -19.79
C ARG A 98 5.35 6.87 -18.31
N LYS A 99 4.45 7.43 -17.50
CA LYS A 99 4.39 7.15 -16.06
C LYS A 99 3.97 5.72 -15.77
N VAL A 100 2.98 5.20 -16.51
CA VAL A 100 2.55 3.80 -16.41
C VAL A 100 3.68 2.85 -16.79
N VAL A 101 4.39 3.13 -17.89
CA VAL A 101 5.52 2.29 -18.36
C VAL A 101 6.70 2.32 -17.38
N ALA A 102 7.04 3.49 -16.84
CA ALA A 102 8.11 3.61 -15.85
C ALA A 102 7.80 2.83 -14.56
N ASP A 103 6.54 2.86 -14.11
CA ASP A 103 6.10 2.12 -12.93
C ASP A 103 6.17 0.59 -13.13
N THR A 104 5.86 0.08 -14.34
CA THR A 104 5.97 -1.36 -14.65
C THR A 104 7.41 -1.83 -14.72
N GLU A 105 8.33 -1.04 -15.28
CA GLU A 105 9.76 -1.37 -15.30
C GLU A 105 10.38 -1.36 -13.90
N ALA A 106 10.03 -0.37 -13.07
CA ALA A 106 10.48 -0.30 -11.68
C ALA A 106 9.98 -1.49 -10.85
N ALA A 107 8.75 -1.92 -11.08
CA ALA A 107 8.18 -3.12 -10.44
C ALA A 107 8.91 -4.40 -10.88
N ARG A 108 9.32 -4.51 -12.14
CA ARG A 108 10.08 -5.65 -12.69
C ARG A 108 11.48 -5.74 -12.07
N ARG A 109 12.23 -4.62 -12.03
CA ARG A 109 13.58 -4.59 -11.44
C ARG A 109 13.61 -4.93 -9.95
N ARG A 110 12.59 -4.53 -9.18
CA ARG A 110 12.47 -4.93 -7.76
C ARG A 110 12.33 -6.43 -7.56
N ARG A 111 11.68 -7.14 -8.49
CA ARG A 111 11.50 -8.59 -8.42
C ARG A 111 12.79 -9.34 -8.79
N GLU A 112 13.53 -8.83 -9.77
CA GLU A 112 14.79 -9.42 -10.23
C GLU A 112 15.94 -9.21 -9.23
N GLY A 113 15.98 -8.09 -8.50
CA GLY A 113 17.00 -7.84 -7.47
C GLY A 113 16.78 -8.59 -6.14
N SER A 114 15.75 -9.43 -6.03
CA SER A 114 15.40 -10.18 -4.81
C SER A 114 15.51 -11.70 -4.98
N GLY A 115 16.01 -12.19 -6.13
CA GLY A 115 16.32 -13.61 -6.39
C GLY A 115 17.82 -13.82 -6.49
#